data_AF-A0A3D3ZW28-F1
#
_entry.id   AF-A0A3D3ZW28-F1
#
_cell.length_a   1.000
_cell.length_b   1.000
_cell.length_c   1.000
_cell.angle_alpha   90.00
_cell.angle_beta   90.00
_cell.angle_gamma   90.00
#
_symmetry.space_group_name_H-M   'P 1'
#
loop_
_entity.id
_entity.type
_entity.pdbx_description
1 polymer ?
#
loop_
_entity_poly.entity_id
_entity_poly.type
_entity_poly.pdbx_seq_one_letter_code
_entity_poly.pdbx_strand_id
1 'polypeptide(L)'
;MATTALATFANAEATHGIAMYGDPALPLDFAHLPYANPDAPTGGSIITANVGSFDSLNPFIVKGSVHWQLRFLMGESLMGRSLDEPFSLYGLLAESVETAEDRSWVEFTLRPEARFSDGSP
;
A
#
# COMPACT_ATOMS: atom_id res chain seq x y z
N MET A 1 -41.34 -26.92 -17.06
CA MET A 1 -40.46 -25.76 -17.29
C MET A 1 -39.39 -25.80 -16.22
N ALA A 2 -38.16 -26.15 -16.59
CA ALA A 2 -37.03 -26.17 -15.68
C ALA A 2 -36.35 -24.79 -15.75
N THR A 3 -36.38 -24.06 -14.65
CA THR A 3 -35.76 -22.74 -14.54
C THR A 3 -34.28 -22.94 -14.22
N THR A 4 -33.42 -22.83 -15.23
CA THR A 4 -31.97 -22.87 -15.05
C THR A 4 -31.53 -21.54 -14.43
N ALA A 5 -31.03 -21.58 -13.19
CA ALA A 5 -30.36 -20.43 -12.58
C ALA A 5 -28.96 -20.31 -13.19
N LEU A 6 -28.73 -19.23 -13.94
CA LEU A 6 -27.39 -18.84 -14.37
C LEU A 6 -26.67 -18.25 -13.16
N ALA A 7 -25.64 -18.96 -12.68
CA ALA A 7 -24.70 -18.39 -11.73
C ALA A 7 -23.87 -17.33 -12.48
N THR A 8 -24.06 -16.07 -12.15
CA THR A 8 -23.11 -15.01 -12.50
C THR A 8 -21.85 -15.24 -11.69
N PHE A 9 -20.79 -15.69 -12.35
CA PHE A 9 -19.44 -15.58 -11.79
C PHE A 9 -19.13 -14.09 -11.68
N ALA A 10 -18.99 -13.58 -10.46
CA ALA A 10 -18.45 -12.25 -10.24
C ALA A 10 -16.98 -12.29 -10.69
N ASN A 11 -16.67 -11.63 -11.81
CA ASN A 11 -15.30 -11.32 -12.17
C ASN A 11 -14.87 -10.18 -11.26
N ALA A 12 -14.14 -10.47 -10.21
CA ALA A 12 -13.32 -9.44 -9.60
C ALA A 12 -12.17 -9.21 -10.58
N GLU A 13 -12.00 -7.97 -11.05
CA GLU A 13 -10.93 -7.61 -11.98
C GLU A 13 -9.78 -7.05 -11.15
N ALA A 14 -8.56 -7.51 -11.39
CA ALA A 14 -7.39 -6.99 -10.69
C ALA A 14 -7.25 -5.48 -10.98
N THR A 15 -7.26 -4.66 -9.93
CA THR A 15 -7.17 -3.19 -10.03
C THR A 15 -5.85 -2.68 -9.43
N HIS A 16 -5.35 -1.54 -9.93
CA HIS A 16 -4.13 -0.89 -9.43
C HIS A 16 -4.32 -0.12 -8.12
N GLY A 17 -5.58 0.05 -7.70
CA GLY A 17 -5.93 0.78 -6.50
C GLY A 17 -7.29 0.36 -5.95
N ILE A 18 -7.48 0.56 -4.65
CA ILE A 18 -8.72 0.28 -3.95
C ILE A 18 -9.09 1.46 -3.05
N ALA A 19 -10.35 1.87 -3.09
CA ALA A 19 -10.89 2.89 -2.21
C ALA A 19 -11.84 2.24 -1.20
N MET A 20 -11.87 2.76 0.03
CA MET A 20 -12.83 2.32 1.04
C MET A 20 -14.27 2.61 0.58
N TYR A 21 -14.47 3.74 -0.10
CA TYR A 21 -15.73 4.20 -0.65
C TYR A 21 -15.52 4.71 -2.09
N GLY A 22 -16.39 4.30 -3.00
CA GLY A 22 -16.31 4.69 -4.41
C GLY A 22 -15.07 4.09 -5.10
N ASP A 23 -14.58 4.81 -6.10
CA ASP A 23 -13.44 4.42 -6.92
C ASP A 23 -12.20 5.26 -6.57
N PRO A 24 -10.97 4.71 -6.70
CA PRO A 24 -9.74 5.48 -6.57
C PRO A 24 -9.70 6.64 -7.58
N ALA A 25 -9.22 7.81 -7.16
CA ALA A 25 -9.20 9.00 -8.01
C ALA A 25 -8.10 8.99 -9.08
N LEU A 26 -6.97 8.29 -8.85
CA LEU A 26 -5.82 8.30 -9.76
C LEU A 26 -5.99 7.24 -10.86
N PRO A 27 -5.79 7.61 -12.14
CA PRO A 27 -5.90 6.67 -13.26
C PRO A 27 -4.79 5.62 -13.21
N LEU A 28 -4.93 4.52 -13.95
CA LEU A 28 -3.97 3.40 -13.97
C LEU A 28 -2.53 3.84 -14.31
N ASP A 29 -2.39 4.82 -15.18
CA ASP A 29 -1.12 5.32 -15.72
C ASP A 29 -0.58 6.55 -14.98
N PHE A 30 -1.08 6.85 -13.77
CA PHE A 30 -0.57 7.95 -12.96
C PHE A 30 0.93 7.78 -12.68
N ALA A 31 1.73 8.81 -12.95
CA ALA A 31 3.17 8.73 -12.81
C ALA A 31 3.67 9.00 -11.38
N HIS A 32 2.92 9.77 -10.60
CA HIS A 32 3.29 10.19 -9.24
C HIS A 32 2.04 10.63 -8.47
N LEU A 33 2.14 10.61 -7.14
CA LEU A 33 1.13 11.19 -6.27
C LEU A 33 1.04 12.71 -6.51
N PRO A 34 -0.16 13.33 -6.45
CA PRO A 34 -0.36 14.73 -6.84
C PRO A 34 0.36 15.74 -5.92
N TYR A 35 0.77 15.31 -4.74
CA TYR A 35 1.51 16.09 -3.75
C TYR A 35 3.02 15.78 -3.73
N ALA A 36 3.51 14.94 -4.64
CA ALA A 36 4.93 14.67 -4.81
C ALA A 36 5.53 15.60 -5.87
N ASN A 37 6.74 16.11 -5.62
CA ASN A 37 7.53 16.79 -6.64
C ASN A 37 8.30 15.74 -7.47
N PRO A 38 7.96 15.51 -8.75
CA PRO A 38 8.67 14.53 -9.59
C PRO A 38 10.10 14.94 -9.91
N ASP A 39 10.41 16.24 -9.83
CA ASP A 39 11.73 16.83 -10.09
C ASP A 39 12.55 17.03 -8.79
N ALA A 40 12.21 16.31 -7.72
CA ALA A 40 12.91 16.43 -6.44
C ALA A 40 14.41 16.10 -6.60
N PRO A 41 15.33 16.96 -6.14
CA PRO A 41 16.76 16.69 -6.24
C PRO A 41 17.13 15.48 -5.38
N THR A 42 17.92 14.56 -5.93
CA THR A 42 18.42 13.38 -5.22
C THR A 42 19.75 13.67 -4.52
N GLY A 43 19.89 13.23 -3.26
CA GLY A 43 21.12 13.34 -2.48
C GLY A 43 20.99 14.28 -1.27
N GLY A 44 22.12 14.50 -0.58
CA GLY A 44 22.17 15.31 0.64
C GLY A 44 21.82 14.52 1.90
N SER A 45 21.50 15.24 2.99
CA SER A 45 21.14 14.65 4.28
C SER A 45 20.07 15.46 4.97
N ILE A 46 19.10 14.76 5.56
CA ILE A 46 18.06 15.33 6.41
C ILE A 46 18.38 14.93 7.85
N ILE A 47 18.61 15.91 8.71
CA ILE A 47 18.84 15.69 10.15
C ILE A 47 17.59 16.17 10.88
N THR A 48 16.94 15.26 11.61
CA THR A 48 15.78 15.58 12.44
C THR A 48 16.10 15.34 13.90
N ALA A 49 15.55 16.18 14.78
CA ALA A 49 15.60 15.99 16.23
C ALA A 49 14.21 15.61 16.72
N ASN A 50 14.15 14.60 17.58
CA ASN A 50 12.91 14.12 18.20
C ASN A 50 13.04 14.17 19.72
N VAL A 51 12.00 14.66 20.39
CA VAL A 51 11.97 14.73 21.86
C VAL A 51 11.68 13.34 22.42
N GLY A 52 12.48 12.90 23.39
CA GLY A 52 12.33 11.60 24.06
C GLY A 52 13.54 10.68 23.85
N SER A 53 13.34 9.39 24.15
CA SER A 53 14.33 8.33 23.91
C SER A 53 13.62 7.08 23.37
N PHE A 54 14.37 6.19 22.74
CA PHE A 54 13.92 4.85 22.35
C PHE A 54 14.79 3.80 23.04
N ASP A 55 14.25 2.60 23.21
CA ASP A 55 14.96 1.41 23.72
C ASP A 55 14.84 0.19 22.80
N SER A 56 14.11 0.32 21.69
CA SER A 56 13.91 -0.74 20.71
C SER A 56 13.90 -0.22 19.28
N LEU A 57 14.33 -1.11 18.36
CA LEU A 57 14.30 -0.90 16.92
C LEU A 57 13.19 -1.70 16.22
N ASN A 58 12.40 -2.49 16.95
CA ASN A 58 11.26 -3.22 16.38
C ASN A 58 9.95 -2.45 16.59
N PRO A 59 9.34 -1.84 15.54
CA PRO A 59 8.13 -1.02 15.66
C PRO A 59 6.84 -1.82 15.89
N PHE A 60 6.88 -3.16 15.89
CA PHE A 60 5.71 -4.03 16.01
C PHE A 60 5.53 -4.66 17.40
N ILE A 61 6.22 -4.13 18.42
CA ILE A 61 6.15 -4.61 19.80
C ILE A 61 5.06 -3.90 20.61
N VAL A 62 4.52 -4.59 21.62
CA VAL A 62 3.54 -4.02 22.56
C VAL A 62 4.20 -3.22 23.68
N LYS A 63 5.42 -3.62 24.08
CA LYS A 63 6.16 -3.03 25.21
C LYS A 63 7.54 -2.55 24.77
N GLY A 64 7.90 -1.33 25.16
CA GLY A 64 9.14 -0.64 24.78
C GLY A 64 8.83 0.73 24.19
N SER A 65 9.86 1.53 23.97
CA SER A 65 9.79 2.82 23.26
C SER A 65 10.52 2.70 21.93
N VAL A 66 9.83 2.94 20.82
CA VAL A 66 10.38 2.85 19.48
C VAL A 66 10.39 4.24 18.84
N HIS A 67 11.44 4.56 18.10
CA HIS A 67 11.51 5.80 17.36
C HIS A 67 10.40 5.84 16.28
N TRP A 68 9.56 6.89 16.30
CA TRP A 68 8.30 6.93 15.53
C TRP A 68 8.47 6.79 14.01
N GLN A 69 9.62 7.22 13.46
CA GLN A 69 9.91 7.11 12.03
C GLN A 69 10.21 5.67 11.57
N LEU A 70 10.70 4.80 12.46
CA LEU A 70 11.20 3.48 12.05
C LEU A 70 10.15 2.63 11.35
N ARG A 71 8.87 2.74 11.74
CA ARG A 71 7.78 2.02 11.10
C ARG A 71 7.60 2.33 9.61
N PHE A 72 8.05 3.50 9.16
CA PHE A 72 7.96 3.94 7.76
C PHE A 72 9.26 3.72 6.97
N LEU A 73 10.36 3.42 7.66
CA LEU A 73 11.69 3.26 7.06
C LEU A 73 12.15 1.80 6.99
N MET A 74 11.59 0.93 7.84
CA MET A 74 12.02 -0.47 7.94
C MET A 74 11.21 -1.46 7.10
N GLY A 75 9.97 -1.13 6.76
CA GLY A 75 9.09 -2.06 6.06
C GLY A 75 8.02 -1.34 5.26
N GLU A 76 7.56 -2.01 4.22
CA GLU A 76 6.53 -1.52 3.31
C GLU A 76 5.26 -2.36 3.46
N SER A 77 4.11 -1.73 3.22
CA SER A 77 2.83 -2.42 3.12
C SER A 77 2.61 -2.96 1.71
N LEU A 78 1.61 -3.84 1.54
CA LEU A 78 1.24 -4.34 0.20
C LEU A 78 0.84 -3.19 -0.75
N MET A 79 0.12 -2.20 -0.23
CA MET A 79 -0.32 -1.02 -0.99
C MET A 79 0.04 0.27 -0.23
N GLY A 80 0.29 1.35 -0.97
CA GLY A 80 0.60 2.67 -0.44
C GLY A 80 -0.65 3.55 -0.37
N ARG A 81 -0.82 4.29 0.73
CA ARG A 81 -1.98 5.17 0.92
C ARG A 81 -1.77 6.54 0.28
N SER A 82 -2.75 7.02 -0.48
CA SER A 82 -2.80 8.42 -0.89
C SER A 82 -3.29 9.32 0.27
N LEU A 83 -2.57 10.40 0.54
CA LEU A 83 -2.94 11.41 1.54
C LEU A 83 -3.92 12.46 1.00
N ASP A 84 -4.15 12.49 -0.31
CA ASP A 84 -5.05 13.44 -0.98
C ASP A 84 -6.48 12.89 -1.14
N GLU A 85 -6.71 11.67 -0.66
CA GLU A 85 -8.00 10.98 -0.72
C GLU A 85 -8.42 10.53 0.69
N PRO A 86 -9.74 10.40 0.97
CA PRO A 86 -10.22 10.01 2.30
C PRO A 86 -9.61 8.68 2.76
N PHE A 87 -9.71 7.65 1.93
CA PHE A 87 -9.10 6.35 2.18
C PHE A 87 -8.98 5.55 0.87
N SER A 88 -7.92 5.83 0.11
CA SER A 88 -7.56 5.09 -1.11
C SER A 88 -6.12 4.59 -1.03
N LEU A 89 -5.90 3.38 -1.55
CA LEU A 89 -4.60 2.71 -1.62
C LEU A 89 -4.26 2.40 -3.08
N TYR A 90 -2.99 2.50 -3.43
CA TYR A 90 -2.44 2.17 -4.75
C TYR A 90 -1.28 1.18 -4.62
N GLY A 91 -0.98 0.44 -5.70
CA GLY A 91 0.07 -0.59 -5.67
C GLY A 91 1.41 -0.11 -5.11
N LEU A 92 2.00 -0.91 -4.21
CA LEU A 92 3.34 -0.71 -3.62
C LEU A 92 4.15 -2.00 -3.79
N LEU A 93 4.19 -2.88 -2.79
CA LEU A 93 4.75 -4.23 -2.93
C LEU A 93 3.86 -5.11 -3.82
N ALA A 94 2.54 -4.94 -3.71
CA ALA A 94 1.57 -5.51 -4.62
C ALA A 94 1.38 -4.59 -5.83
N GLU A 95 1.39 -5.16 -7.04
CA GLU A 95 1.04 -4.42 -8.25
C GLU A 95 -0.46 -4.27 -8.45
N SER A 96 -1.23 -5.23 -7.95
CA SER A 96 -2.69 -5.24 -8.07
C SER A 96 -3.36 -5.79 -6.81
N VAL A 97 -4.64 -5.46 -6.68
CA VAL A 97 -5.54 -5.99 -5.68
C VAL A 97 -6.86 -6.41 -6.33
N GLU A 98 -7.36 -7.56 -5.90
CA GLU A 98 -8.65 -8.10 -6.30
C GLU A 98 -9.45 -8.44 -5.04
N THR A 99 -10.75 -8.15 -5.01
CA THR A 99 -11.59 -8.44 -3.84
C THR A 99 -12.99 -8.81 -4.29
N ALA A 100 -13.64 -9.73 -3.58
CA ALA A 100 -15.06 -9.98 -3.79
C ALA A 100 -15.90 -8.72 -3.52
N GLU A 101 -17.05 -8.62 -4.19
CA GLU A 101 -18.03 -7.55 -3.96
C GLU A 101 -18.45 -7.43 -2.48
N ASP A 102 -18.54 -8.56 -1.77
CA ASP A 102 -18.87 -8.62 -0.34
C ASP A 102 -17.66 -8.50 0.60
N ARG A 103 -16.44 -8.34 0.03
CA ARG A 103 -15.15 -8.28 0.71
C ARG A 103 -14.84 -9.52 1.57
N SER A 104 -15.44 -10.66 1.27
CA SER A 104 -15.16 -11.93 1.97
C SER A 104 -13.74 -12.45 1.75
N TRP A 105 -13.10 -12.03 0.65
CA TRP A 105 -11.70 -12.30 0.36
C TRP A 105 -11.03 -11.11 -0.33
N VAL A 106 -9.70 -11.13 -0.27
CA VAL A 106 -8.82 -10.22 -0.99
C VAL A 106 -7.60 -11.00 -1.48
N GLU A 107 -7.24 -10.80 -2.75
CA GLU A 107 -6.05 -11.34 -3.38
C GLU A 107 -5.13 -10.18 -3.78
N PHE A 108 -3.82 -10.38 -3.60
CA PHE A 108 -2.79 -9.42 -3.98
C PHE A 108 -1.80 -10.11 -4.90
N THR A 109 -1.52 -9.51 -6.05
CA THR A 109 -0.41 -9.94 -6.90
C THR A 109 0.83 -9.12 -6.54
N LEU A 110 1.90 -9.80 -6.11
CA LEU A 110 3.17 -9.15 -5.74
C LEU A 110 3.95 -8.72 -6.99
N ARG A 111 4.65 -7.59 -6.90
CA ARG A 111 5.63 -7.18 -7.91
C ARG A 111 6.78 -8.18 -7.97
N PRO A 112 7.18 -8.67 -9.16
CA PRO A 112 8.33 -9.56 -9.28
C PRO A 112 9.65 -8.85 -8.92
N GLU A 113 9.68 -7.52 -8.91
CA GLU A 113 10.83 -6.72 -8.50
C GLU A 113 10.85 -6.42 -6.99
N ALA A 114 9.90 -6.89 -6.20
CA ALA A 114 9.95 -6.74 -4.74
C ALA A 114 11.14 -7.55 -4.19
N ARG A 115 11.95 -6.92 -3.33
CA ARG A 115 13.06 -7.56 -2.63
C ARG A 115 13.32 -6.90 -1.30
N PHE A 116 13.82 -7.66 -0.34
CA PHE A 116 14.38 -7.14 0.89
C PHE A 116 15.69 -6.38 0.61
N SER A 117 16.12 -5.58 1.59
CA SER A 117 17.36 -4.78 1.48
C SER A 117 18.64 -5.63 1.34
N ASP A 118 18.58 -6.91 1.69
CA ASP A 118 19.68 -7.87 1.48
C ASP A 118 19.65 -8.55 0.11
N GLY A 119 18.64 -8.25 -0.72
CA GLY A 119 18.45 -8.78 -2.07
C GLY A 119 17.66 -10.09 -2.15
N SER A 120 17.22 -10.66 -1.02
CA SER A 120 16.28 -11.78 -1.05
C SER A 120 14.89 -11.34 -1.55
N PRO A 121 14.14 -12.20 -2.26
CA PRO A 121 12.76 -11.90 -2.67
C PRO A 121 11.82 -11.78 -1.46
#